data_AF-K3WZ08-F1
#
_entry.id   AF-K3WZ08-F1
#
_cell.length_a   1.000
_cell.length_b   1.000
_cell.length_c   1.000
_cell.angle_alpha   90.00
_cell.angle_beta   90.00
_cell.angle_gamma   90.00
#
_symmetry.space_group_name_H-M   'P 1'
#
loop_
_entity.id
_entity.type
_entity.pdbx_description
1 polymer ?
#
loop_
_entity_poly.entity_id
_entity_poly.type
_entity_poly.pdbx_seq_one_letter_code
_entity_poly.pdbx_strand_id
1 'polypeptide(L)'
;MTRRAKERRMERVQGKQRAAEERALRDQTLSARPEWRQLLVAIDGPPATQRISQQQSSPPKPPPPQNQSQIVNALQWKSTHVPIAAASVFQLPIKLDAPKGVLHYEFYTRDYDVNFSVQMICADGTMVELVEPQRYESQKQHITARLELVGPGMVLLIWDNSFSWLNTKQLAYTIELTQETPEISAERKTALAQRARYDRERALLSKDTELDRLQTTIEAHDQSIEFFKKQIEGLQEQLHKREEEKEASEKQKQSVEEQIETLAWEIRALNWRSLDKAVLSNVANK
;
A
#
# COMPACT_ATOMS: atom_id res chain seq x y z
N MET A 1 21.35 35.27 -10.13
CA MET A 1 20.12 34.56 -9.73
C MET A 1 19.91 34.79 -8.23
N THR A 2 18.80 35.37 -7.79
CA THR A 2 18.57 35.71 -6.38
C THR A 2 18.18 34.48 -5.56
N ARG A 3 18.51 34.46 -4.26
CA ARG A 3 18.18 33.35 -3.32
C ARG A 3 16.69 32.96 -3.36
N ARG A 4 15.79 33.97 -3.40
CA ARG A 4 14.34 33.81 -3.57
C ARG A 4 13.92 33.09 -4.86
N ALA A 5 14.63 33.32 -5.97
CA ALA A 5 14.33 32.65 -7.24
C ALA A 5 14.69 31.16 -7.21
N LYS A 6 15.75 30.80 -6.47
CA LYS A 6 16.16 29.40 -6.26
C LYS A 6 15.19 28.65 -5.34
N GLU A 7 14.74 29.28 -4.25
CA GLU A 7 13.74 28.72 -3.32
C GLU A 7 12.41 28.42 -4.02
N ARG A 8 11.84 29.39 -4.75
CA ARG A 8 10.59 29.18 -5.54
C ARG A 8 10.73 28.13 -6.63
N ARG A 9 11.94 27.88 -7.13
CA ARG A 9 12.20 26.80 -8.09
C ARG A 9 12.21 25.44 -7.38
N MET A 10 12.84 25.34 -6.21
CA MET A 10 12.83 24.11 -5.42
C MET A 10 11.43 23.74 -4.94
N GLU A 11 10.63 24.69 -4.46
CA GLU A 11 9.24 24.45 -4.04
C GLU A 11 8.38 23.92 -5.18
N ARG A 12 8.49 24.50 -6.39
CA ARG A 12 7.77 24.00 -7.57
C ARG A 12 8.21 22.60 -7.99
N VAL A 13 9.49 22.28 -7.88
CA VAL A 13 10.02 20.94 -8.19
C VAL A 13 9.53 19.93 -7.16
N GLN A 14 9.60 20.25 -5.86
CA GLN A 14 9.10 19.39 -4.80
C GLN A 14 7.57 19.18 -4.88
N GLY A 15 6.81 20.23 -5.18
CA GLY A 15 5.36 20.12 -5.37
C GLY A 15 5.00 19.20 -6.54
N LYS A 16 5.73 19.32 -7.67
CA LYS A 16 5.56 18.41 -8.81
C LYS A 16 5.93 16.96 -8.49
N GLN A 17 7.00 16.74 -7.71
CA GLN A 17 7.39 15.40 -7.27
C GLN A 17 6.31 14.76 -6.39
N ARG A 18 5.82 15.47 -5.36
CA ARG A 18 4.74 14.94 -4.50
C ARG A 18 3.48 14.60 -5.28
N ALA A 19 3.05 15.48 -6.20
CA ALA A 19 1.88 15.22 -7.03
C ALA A 19 2.07 14.01 -7.96
N ALA A 20 3.29 13.77 -8.45
CA ALA A 20 3.62 12.60 -9.26
C ALA A 20 3.63 11.31 -8.42
N GLU A 21 4.21 11.36 -7.21
CA GLU A 21 4.20 10.25 -6.25
C GLU A 21 2.78 9.85 -5.85
N GLU A 22 1.92 10.83 -5.56
CA GLU A 22 0.51 10.58 -5.21
C GLU A 22 -0.27 9.93 -6.36
N ARG A 23 -0.05 10.38 -7.61
CA ARG A 23 -0.64 9.75 -8.79
C ARG A 23 -0.14 8.32 -8.97
N ALA A 24 1.16 8.09 -8.85
CA ALA A 24 1.74 6.76 -8.98
C ALA A 24 1.19 5.79 -7.93
N LEU A 25 1.03 6.25 -6.68
CA LEU A 25 0.44 5.45 -5.60
C LEU A 25 -1.03 5.11 -5.89
N ARG A 26 -1.79 6.07 -6.41
CA ARG A 26 -3.17 5.85 -6.83
C ARG A 26 -3.26 4.79 -7.94
N ASP A 27 -2.43 4.91 -8.97
CA ASP A 27 -2.41 3.98 -10.10
C ASP A 27 -1.95 2.58 -9.68
N GLN A 28 -1.00 2.50 -8.74
CA GLN A 28 -0.59 1.24 -8.12
C GLN A 28 -1.75 0.60 -7.33
N THR A 29 -2.52 1.40 -6.58
CA THR A 29 -3.66 0.91 -5.82
C THR A 29 -4.79 0.43 -6.73
N LEU A 30 -5.01 1.12 -7.86
CA LEU A 30 -6.01 0.73 -8.86
C LEU A 30 -5.61 -0.55 -9.59
N SER A 31 -4.33 -0.71 -9.94
CA SER A 31 -3.82 -1.91 -10.62
C SER A 31 -3.71 -3.11 -9.68
N ALA A 32 -3.56 -2.91 -8.37
CA ALA A 32 -3.59 -3.96 -7.35
C ALA A 32 -5.02 -4.44 -6.99
N ARG A 33 -6.06 -3.93 -7.65
CA ARG A 33 -7.44 -4.38 -7.39
C ARG A 33 -7.60 -5.83 -7.83
N PRO A 34 -8.18 -6.70 -6.98
CA PRO A 34 -8.45 -8.07 -7.39
C PRO A 34 -9.43 -8.07 -8.57
N GLU A 35 -9.12 -8.90 -9.56
CA GLU A 35 -10.04 -9.22 -10.64
C GLU A 35 -11.38 -9.68 -10.06
N TRP A 36 -12.49 -9.30 -10.70
CA TRP A 36 -13.83 -9.57 -10.16
C TRP A 36 -14.08 -11.08 -9.92
N ARG A 37 -13.43 -11.94 -10.71
CA ARG A 37 -13.48 -13.40 -10.52
C ARG A 37 -12.84 -13.83 -9.21
N GLN A 38 -11.73 -13.21 -8.80
CA GLN A 38 -11.06 -13.50 -7.53
C GLN A 38 -11.90 -13.04 -6.35
N LEU A 39 -12.64 -11.93 -6.49
CA LEU A 39 -13.59 -11.47 -5.48
C LEU A 39 -14.72 -12.49 -5.25
N LEU A 40 -15.28 -13.07 -6.32
CA LEU A 40 -16.30 -14.10 -6.21
C LEU A 40 -15.76 -15.38 -5.55
N VAL A 41 -14.56 -15.81 -5.94
CA VAL A 41 -13.88 -16.95 -5.31
C VAL A 41 -13.63 -16.71 -3.82
N ALA A 42 -13.30 -15.49 -3.41
CA ALA A 42 -13.12 -15.15 -2.00
C ALA A 42 -14.44 -15.13 -1.21
N ILE A 43 -15.57 -14.79 -1.84
CA ILE A 43 -16.91 -14.81 -1.24
C ILE A 43 -17.44 -16.24 -1.12
N ASP A 44 -17.21 -17.05 -2.16
CA ASP A 44 -17.62 -18.45 -2.22
C ASP A 44 -16.64 -19.39 -1.48
N GLY A 45 -15.41 -18.95 -1.21
CA GLY A 45 -14.41 -19.76 -0.52
C GLY A 45 -14.83 -20.10 0.91
N PRO A 46 -14.25 -21.16 1.51
CA PRO A 46 -14.41 -21.38 2.94
C PRO A 46 -14.02 -20.10 3.68
N PRO A 47 -14.76 -19.68 4.73
CA PRO A 47 -14.46 -18.46 5.43
C PRO A 47 -13.00 -18.55 5.87
N ALA A 48 -12.14 -17.71 5.28
CA ALA A 48 -10.76 -17.58 5.73
C ALA A 48 -10.87 -17.33 7.23
N THR A 49 -10.35 -18.26 8.03
CA THR A 49 -10.44 -18.25 9.48
C THR A 49 -9.89 -16.92 9.95
N GLN A 50 -10.76 -15.94 10.14
CA GLN A 50 -10.43 -14.73 10.84
C GLN A 50 -10.06 -15.21 12.23
N ARG A 51 -8.76 -15.12 12.55
CA ARG A 51 -8.24 -15.22 13.92
C ARG A 51 -8.91 -14.12 14.73
N ILE A 52 -10.11 -14.39 15.20
CA ILE A 52 -10.74 -13.67 16.29
C ILE A 52 -10.66 -14.63 17.46
N SER A 53 -9.63 -14.43 18.27
CA SER A 53 -9.51 -15.00 19.59
C SER A 53 -10.72 -14.56 20.40
N GLN A 54 -11.62 -15.49 20.76
CA GLN A 54 -12.46 -15.36 21.94
C GLN A 54 -12.83 -16.75 22.45
N GLN A 55 -12.43 -17.00 23.70
CA GLN A 55 -12.72 -18.17 24.51
C GLN A 55 -14.22 -18.25 24.82
N GLN A 56 -14.81 -19.46 24.83
CA GLN A 56 -15.53 -20.04 25.98
C GLN A 56 -16.19 -21.42 25.70
N SER A 57 -15.70 -22.42 26.43
CA SER A 57 -16.36 -23.53 27.16
C SER A 57 -17.61 -24.29 26.64
N SER A 58 -17.36 -25.59 26.38
CA SER A 58 -18.10 -26.85 26.73
C SER A 58 -19.36 -27.35 25.97
N PRO A 59 -19.54 -28.71 25.84
CA PRO A 59 -20.52 -29.43 24.98
C PRO A 59 -21.69 -30.05 25.82
N PRO A 60 -22.59 -30.99 25.38
CA PRO A 60 -22.73 -31.72 24.09
C PRO A 60 -24.19 -31.92 23.55
N LYS A 61 -24.35 -32.43 22.31
CA LYS A 61 -25.10 -33.68 21.90
C LYS A 61 -25.28 -33.75 20.36
N PRO A 62 -25.13 -34.93 19.71
CA PRO A 62 -25.09 -35.02 18.25
C PRO A 62 -26.48 -35.27 17.61
N PRO A 63 -26.76 -34.75 16.40
CA PRO A 63 -27.79 -35.28 15.52
C PRO A 63 -27.21 -36.35 14.55
N PRO A 64 -28.05 -37.29 14.06
CA PRO A 64 -27.65 -38.49 13.31
C PRO A 64 -27.15 -38.20 11.88
N PRO A 65 -26.41 -39.13 11.25
CA PRO A 65 -25.73 -38.90 9.99
C PRO A 65 -26.73 -38.83 8.83
N GLN A 66 -26.94 -37.64 8.30
CA GLN A 66 -27.48 -37.48 6.97
C GLN A 66 -26.34 -37.73 5.98
N ASN A 67 -26.45 -38.85 5.26
CA ASN A 67 -25.71 -39.13 4.03
C ASN A 67 -25.89 -37.94 3.08
N GLN A 68 -24.99 -36.96 3.18
CA GLN A 68 -24.83 -35.93 2.17
C GLN A 68 -24.00 -36.56 1.06
N SER A 69 -24.57 -36.63 -0.13
CA SER A 69 -23.92 -37.06 -1.36
C SER A 69 -22.70 -36.18 -1.60
N GLN A 70 -21.53 -36.60 -1.15
CA GLN A 70 -20.28 -35.88 -1.34
C GLN A 70 -19.89 -35.99 -2.82
N ILE A 71 -19.86 -34.87 -3.53
CA ILE A 71 -19.31 -34.84 -4.88
C ILE A 71 -17.80 -34.92 -4.78
N VAL A 72 -17.26 -36.00 -5.33
CA VAL A 72 -15.83 -36.25 -5.42
C VAL A 72 -15.28 -35.43 -6.58
N ASN A 73 -14.57 -34.34 -6.29
CA ASN A 73 -13.79 -33.66 -7.33
C ASN A 73 -12.53 -34.51 -7.58
N ALA A 74 -12.48 -35.17 -8.74
CA ALA A 74 -11.38 -36.03 -9.15
C ALA A 74 -10.48 -35.27 -10.15
N LEU A 75 -9.29 -34.90 -9.69
CA LEU A 75 -8.25 -34.28 -10.51
C LEU A 75 -7.23 -35.35 -10.89
N GLN A 76 -6.70 -35.31 -12.12
CA GLN A 76 -5.73 -36.29 -12.61
C GLN A 76 -4.55 -35.61 -13.30
N TRP A 77 -3.34 -36.06 -12.99
CA TRP A 77 -2.08 -35.67 -13.63
C TRP A 77 -1.40 -36.90 -14.20
N LYS A 78 -0.98 -36.82 -15.45
CA LYS A 78 -0.33 -37.93 -16.17
C LYS A 78 0.85 -37.40 -16.96
N SER A 79 1.94 -38.15 -16.93
CA SER A 79 3.06 -37.95 -17.84
C SER A 79 3.76 -39.27 -18.11
N THR A 80 4.22 -39.47 -19.34
CA THR A 80 4.91 -40.69 -19.77
C THR A 80 6.43 -40.53 -19.89
N HIS A 81 6.91 -39.29 -19.97
CA HIS A 81 8.33 -38.99 -20.21
C HIS A 81 8.76 -37.71 -19.49
N VAL A 82 9.06 -37.82 -18.19
CA VAL A 82 9.69 -36.75 -17.41
C VAL A 82 11.16 -37.07 -17.17
N PRO A 83 12.10 -36.33 -17.79
CA PRO A 83 13.52 -36.50 -17.52
C PRO A 83 13.89 -35.91 -16.15
N ILE A 84 14.47 -36.73 -15.27
CA ILE A 84 15.08 -36.31 -14.01
C ILE A 84 16.60 -36.40 -14.19
N ALA A 85 17.24 -35.25 -14.42
CA ALA A 85 18.68 -35.17 -14.66
C ALA A 85 19.48 -35.77 -13.50
N ALA A 86 20.72 -36.17 -13.77
CA ALA A 86 21.67 -36.55 -12.74
C ALA A 86 21.84 -35.42 -11.71
N ALA A 87 22.01 -35.77 -10.44
CA ALA A 87 22.14 -34.83 -9.33
C ALA A 87 20.97 -33.83 -9.18
N SER A 88 19.76 -34.18 -9.64
CA SER A 88 18.60 -33.27 -9.62
C SER A 88 17.36 -33.91 -8.97
N VAL A 89 16.36 -33.06 -8.72
CA VAL A 89 15.09 -33.44 -8.09
C VAL A 89 13.94 -32.94 -8.95
N PHE A 90 12.94 -33.78 -9.18
CA PHE A 90 11.67 -33.41 -9.79
C PHE A 90 10.58 -33.38 -8.71
N GLN A 91 9.80 -32.30 -8.68
CA GLN A 91 8.71 -32.12 -7.72
C GLN A 91 7.41 -31.82 -8.43
N LEU A 92 6.32 -32.47 -8.00
CA LEU A 92 4.97 -32.15 -8.45
C LEU A 92 4.15 -31.57 -7.29
N PRO A 93 3.87 -30.25 -7.29
CA PRO A 93 2.98 -29.64 -6.32
C PRO A 93 1.50 -29.85 -6.68
N ILE A 94 0.74 -30.37 -5.72
CA ILE A 94 -0.71 -30.60 -5.82
C ILE A 94 -1.40 -29.87 -4.68
N LYS A 95 -2.34 -28.98 -5.02
CA LYS A 95 -3.12 -28.23 -4.03
C LYS A 95 -4.33 -29.04 -3.56
N LEU A 96 -4.50 -29.16 -2.25
CA LEU A 96 -5.69 -29.70 -1.60
C LEU A 96 -6.50 -28.55 -1.00
N ASP A 97 -7.68 -28.30 -1.55
CA ASP A 97 -8.58 -27.24 -1.09
C ASP A 97 -9.60 -27.74 -0.05
N ALA A 98 -9.90 -29.04 -0.07
CA ALA A 98 -10.87 -29.65 0.83
C ALA A 98 -10.29 -30.02 2.21
N PRO A 99 -11.12 -30.16 3.25
CA PRO A 99 -10.70 -30.68 4.55
C PRO A 99 -10.20 -32.14 4.50
N LYS A 100 -10.64 -32.90 3.50
CA LYS A 100 -10.25 -34.29 3.28
C LYS A 100 -10.04 -34.55 1.79
N GLY A 101 -8.99 -35.30 1.48
CA GLY A 101 -8.74 -35.79 0.15
C GLY A 101 -8.09 -37.16 0.19
N VAL A 102 -8.14 -37.86 -0.94
CA VAL A 102 -7.45 -39.12 -1.15
C VAL A 102 -6.60 -38.96 -2.40
N LEU A 103 -5.29 -39.11 -2.22
CA LEU A 103 -4.31 -39.09 -3.28
C LEU A 103 -3.97 -40.52 -3.66
N HIS A 104 -4.17 -40.86 -4.92
CA HIS A 104 -3.66 -42.09 -5.52
C HIS A 104 -2.50 -41.72 -6.43
N TYR A 105 -1.39 -42.44 -6.31
CA TYR A 105 -0.27 -42.26 -7.22
C TYR A 105 0.22 -43.61 -7.71
N GLU A 106 0.64 -43.62 -8.96
CA GLU A 106 1.34 -44.70 -9.63
C GLU A 106 2.53 -44.09 -10.38
N PHE A 107 3.71 -44.69 -10.27
CA PHE A 107 4.85 -44.29 -11.08
C PHE A 107 5.79 -45.46 -11.41
N TYR A 108 6.53 -45.30 -12.50
CA TYR A 108 7.63 -46.18 -12.87
C TYR A 108 8.77 -45.37 -13.51
N THR A 109 9.98 -45.91 -13.46
CA THR A 109 11.14 -45.36 -14.15
C THR A 109 11.54 -46.31 -15.27
N ARG A 110 11.96 -45.78 -16.44
CA ARG A 110 12.40 -46.65 -17.54
C ARG A 110 13.65 -47.44 -17.17
N ASP A 111 14.62 -46.74 -16.61
CA ASP A 111 15.93 -47.27 -16.26
C ASP A 111 16.30 -46.78 -14.86
N TYR A 112 16.88 -47.69 -14.06
CA TYR A 112 17.36 -47.45 -12.69
C TYR A 112 16.27 -47.09 -11.66
N ASP A 113 16.65 -47.20 -10.40
CA ASP A 113 15.84 -46.88 -9.22
C ASP A 113 15.75 -45.38 -8.94
N VAL A 114 14.80 -44.90 -8.16
CA VAL A 114 14.69 -43.47 -7.82
C VAL A 114 14.34 -43.31 -6.35
N ASN A 115 14.81 -42.24 -5.71
CA ASN A 115 14.39 -41.90 -4.35
C ASN A 115 13.04 -41.17 -4.45
N PHE A 116 12.05 -41.58 -3.67
CA PHE A 116 10.72 -41.01 -3.71
C PHE A 116 10.20 -40.71 -2.31
N SER A 117 9.58 -39.54 -2.15
CA SER A 117 8.89 -39.14 -0.92
C SER A 117 7.65 -38.32 -1.23
N VAL A 118 6.77 -38.22 -0.24
CA VAL A 118 5.58 -37.36 -0.29
C VAL A 118 5.54 -36.52 0.97
N GLN A 119 5.46 -35.21 0.80
CA GLN A 119 5.40 -34.24 1.89
C GLN A 119 4.16 -33.36 1.72
N MET A 120 3.62 -32.84 2.82
CA MET A 120 2.50 -31.91 2.81
C MET A 120 2.86 -30.65 3.59
N ILE A 121 2.66 -29.50 2.95
CA ILE A 121 2.75 -28.18 3.57
C ILE A 121 1.33 -27.77 3.95
N CYS A 122 1.01 -27.82 5.24
CA CYS A 122 -0.29 -27.42 5.76
C CYS A 122 -0.49 -25.90 5.68
N ALA A 123 -1.74 -25.44 5.73
CA ALA A 123 -2.07 -24.00 5.66
C ALA A 123 -1.44 -23.14 6.78
N ASP A 124 -1.06 -23.75 7.91
CA ASP A 124 -0.33 -23.12 9.02
C ASP A 124 1.19 -23.05 8.82
N GLY A 125 1.69 -23.57 7.69
CA GLY A 125 3.10 -23.62 7.34
C GLY A 125 3.85 -24.85 7.88
N THR A 126 3.16 -25.74 8.60
CA THR A 126 3.77 -26.98 9.12
C THR A 126 4.04 -27.95 7.98
N MET A 127 5.21 -28.57 7.97
CA MET A 127 5.54 -29.64 7.03
C MET A 127 5.32 -31.00 7.68
N VAL A 128 4.49 -31.83 7.05
CA VAL A 128 4.19 -33.19 7.46
C VAL A 128 4.73 -34.14 6.40
N GLU A 129 5.57 -35.08 6.81
CA GLU A 129 6.02 -36.16 5.92
C GLU A 129 4.95 -37.24 5.87
N LEU A 130 4.43 -37.51 4.67
CA LEU A 130 3.38 -38.52 4.44
C LEU A 130 3.97 -39.85 3.99
N VAL A 131 5.07 -39.80 3.24
CA VAL A 131 5.87 -40.96 2.82
C VAL A 131 7.33 -40.58 2.98
N GLU A 132 8.05 -41.33 3.81
CA GLU A 132 9.47 -41.10 4.07
C GLU A 132 10.31 -41.30 2.79
N PRO A 133 11.40 -40.54 2.60
CA PRO A 133 12.30 -40.73 1.47
C PRO A 133 12.88 -42.14 1.43
N GLN A 134 12.48 -42.91 0.42
CA GLN A 134 12.96 -44.25 0.20
C GLN A 134 13.34 -44.46 -1.26
N ARG A 135 14.38 -45.27 -1.47
CA ARG A 135 14.82 -45.70 -2.79
C ARG A 135 13.95 -46.85 -3.30
N TYR A 136 13.28 -46.63 -4.43
CA TYR A 136 12.40 -47.59 -5.08
C TYR A 136 13.00 -48.12 -6.37
N GLU A 137 12.98 -49.43 -6.55
CA GLU A 137 13.30 -50.09 -7.82
C GLU A 137 12.11 -50.03 -8.80
N SER A 138 11.62 -48.82 -9.06
CA SER A 138 10.43 -48.57 -9.88
C SER A 138 10.56 -48.96 -11.35
N GLN A 139 11.76 -49.32 -11.80
CA GLN A 139 12.04 -49.90 -13.12
C GLN A 139 11.71 -51.39 -13.21
N LYS A 140 11.63 -52.09 -12.08
CA LYS A 140 11.27 -53.51 -12.02
C LYS A 140 9.76 -53.70 -11.83
N GLN A 141 9.14 -52.79 -11.08
CA GLN A 141 7.72 -52.84 -10.76
C GLN A 141 7.17 -51.42 -10.57
N HIS A 142 5.96 -51.18 -11.08
CA HIS A 142 5.25 -49.92 -10.84
C HIS A 142 4.98 -49.74 -9.34
N ILE A 143 5.29 -48.55 -8.83
CA ILE A 143 5.01 -48.20 -7.44
C ILE A 143 3.65 -47.54 -7.40
N THR A 144 2.72 -48.14 -6.65
CA THR A 144 1.35 -47.66 -6.52
C THR A 144 0.99 -47.53 -5.04
N ALA A 145 0.41 -46.41 -4.64
CA ALA A 145 -0.15 -46.28 -3.30
C ALA A 145 -1.35 -45.33 -3.24
N ARG A 146 -2.01 -45.34 -2.09
CA ARG A 146 -3.15 -44.48 -1.75
C ARG A 146 -2.87 -43.81 -0.40
N LEU A 147 -2.99 -42.49 -0.35
CA LEU A 147 -2.77 -41.69 0.84
C LEU A 147 -4.04 -40.91 1.19
N GLU A 148 -4.43 -40.95 2.45
CA GLU A 148 -5.47 -40.07 3.00
C GLU A 148 -4.84 -38.76 3.43
N LEU A 149 -5.38 -37.66 2.95
CA LEU A 149 -4.91 -36.31 3.22
C LEU A 149 -5.89 -35.61 4.16
N VAL A 150 -5.36 -34.96 5.19
CA VAL A 150 -6.15 -34.27 6.21
C VAL A 150 -5.78 -32.79 6.23
N GLY A 151 -6.78 -31.96 6.01
CA GLY A 151 -6.68 -30.51 6.02
C GLY A 151 -6.25 -29.90 4.69
N PRO A 152 -6.55 -28.60 4.47
CA PRO A 152 -6.11 -27.90 3.26
C PRO A 152 -4.59 -27.65 3.29
N GLY A 153 -3.95 -27.76 2.13
CA GLY A 153 -2.49 -27.61 2.01
C GLY A 153 -1.95 -27.89 0.61
N MET A 154 -0.63 -28.01 0.52
CA MET A 154 0.07 -28.38 -0.72
C MET A 154 0.82 -29.69 -0.51
N VAL A 155 0.45 -30.71 -1.28
CA VAL A 155 1.16 -31.99 -1.31
C VAL A 155 2.26 -31.91 -2.38
N LEU A 156 3.46 -32.32 -2.01
CA LEU A 156 4.64 -32.38 -2.87
C LEU A 156 5.03 -33.85 -3.05
N LEU A 157 4.90 -34.35 -4.28
CA LEU A 157 5.48 -35.63 -4.66
C LEU A 157 6.88 -35.35 -5.21
N ILE A 158 7.88 -35.99 -4.61
CA ILE A 158 9.30 -35.66 -4.83
C ILE A 158 10.00 -36.90 -5.36
N TRP A 159 10.52 -36.82 -6.58
CA TRP A 159 11.41 -37.82 -7.16
C TRP A 159 12.83 -37.26 -7.20
N ASP A 160 13.70 -37.86 -6.39
CA ASP A 160 15.04 -37.42 -6.14
C ASP A 160 16.05 -38.34 -6.83
N ASN A 161 16.87 -37.74 -7.71
CA ASN A 161 17.98 -38.37 -8.42
C ASN A 161 19.34 -37.76 -7.99
N SER A 162 19.42 -37.14 -6.82
CA SER A 162 20.64 -36.53 -6.27
C SER A 162 21.79 -37.53 -6.14
N PHE A 163 21.49 -38.80 -5.90
CA PHE A 163 22.49 -39.87 -5.74
C PHE A 163 23.08 -40.39 -7.05
N SER A 164 22.54 -40.04 -8.23
CA SER A 164 23.13 -40.43 -9.51
C SER A 164 23.95 -39.30 -10.11
N TRP A 165 25.22 -39.57 -10.41
CA TRP A 165 26.14 -38.56 -10.96
C TRP A 165 26.16 -38.49 -12.49
N LEU A 166 25.68 -39.54 -13.17
CA LEU A 166 25.78 -39.67 -14.63
C LEU A 166 24.44 -39.97 -15.31
N ASN A 167 23.53 -40.67 -14.62
CA ASN A 167 22.35 -41.23 -15.28
C ASN A 167 21.13 -40.34 -15.07
N THR A 168 20.54 -39.90 -16.19
CA THR A 168 19.21 -39.29 -16.20
C THR A 168 18.16 -40.40 -16.10
N LYS A 169 17.14 -40.19 -15.27
CA LYS A 169 16.00 -41.13 -15.15
C LYS A 169 14.83 -40.62 -15.98
N GLN A 170 14.12 -41.54 -16.62
CA GLN A 170 12.87 -41.23 -17.33
C GLN A 170 11.71 -41.70 -16.46
N LEU A 171 11.01 -40.75 -15.84
CA LEU A 171 9.86 -40.98 -14.98
C LEU A 171 8.57 -40.96 -15.81
N ALA A 172 7.69 -41.91 -15.53
CA ALA A 172 6.30 -41.90 -15.95
C ALA A 172 5.42 -42.03 -14.70
N TYR A 173 4.35 -41.24 -14.62
CA TYR A 173 3.44 -41.24 -13.48
C TYR A 173 1.99 -41.01 -13.88
N THR A 174 1.09 -41.54 -13.06
CA THR A 174 -0.35 -41.22 -13.01
C THR A 174 -0.71 -40.88 -11.58
N ILE A 175 -1.31 -39.72 -11.36
CA ILE A 175 -1.69 -39.24 -10.03
C ILE A 175 -3.12 -38.78 -10.08
N GLU A 176 -3.91 -39.18 -9.10
CA GLU A 176 -5.32 -38.83 -8.97
C GLU A 176 -5.57 -38.27 -7.58
N LEU A 177 -6.15 -37.08 -7.50
CA LEU A 177 -6.62 -36.50 -6.25
C LEU A 177 -8.14 -36.48 -6.26
N THR A 178 -8.73 -37.18 -5.30
CA THR A 178 -10.17 -37.14 -5.03
C THR A 178 -10.40 -36.35 -3.76
N GLN A 179 -11.19 -35.27 -3.81
CA GLN A 179 -11.42 -34.40 -2.65
C GLN A 179 -12.89 -34.13 -2.40
N GLU A 180 -13.27 -34.12 -1.12
CA GLU A 180 -14.63 -33.86 -0.65
C GLU A 180 -14.85 -32.35 -0.55
N THR A 181 -15.15 -31.70 -1.67
CA THR A 181 -15.53 -30.28 -1.65
C THR A 181 -16.99 -30.15 -1.24
N PRO A 182 -17.33 -29.39 -0.17
CA PRO A 182 -18.73 -29.12 0.15
C PRO A 182 -19.35 -28.30 -0.99
N GLU A 183 -20.41 -28.82 -1.62
CA GLU A 183 -21.21 -28.03 -2.54
C GLU A 183 -21.84 -26.87 -1.77
N ILE A 184 -21.36 -25.66 -2.03
CA ILE A 184 -22.13 -24.47 -1.70
C ILE A 184 -23.25 -24.42 -2.74
N SER A 185 -24.45 -24.84 -2.35
CA SER A 185 -25.67 -24.73 -3.17
C SER A 185 -25.76 -23.35 -3.81
N ALA A 186 -26.27 -23.28 -5.05
CA ALA A 186 -26.48 -22.02 -5.77
C ALA A 186 -27.25 -20.98 -4.94
N GLU A 187 -28.19 -21.43 -4.12
CA GLU A 187 -28.93 -20.58 -3.17
C GLU A 187 -28.01 -19.96 -2.12
N ARG A 188 -27.07 -20.75 -1.57
CA ARG A 188 -26.11 -20.28 -0.57
C ARG A 188 -25.09 -19.32 -1.18
N LYS A 189 -24.62 -19.55 -2.41
CA LYS A 189 -23.77 -18.60 -3.14
C LYS A 189 -24.50 -17.27 -3.38
N THR A 190 -25.77 -17.36 -3.77
CA THR A 190 -26.63 -16.19 -3.99
C THR A 190 -26.82 -15.40 -2.70
N ALA A 191 -27.11 -16.08 -1.58
CA ALA A 191 -27.25 -15.42 -0.28
C ALA A 191 -25.95 -14.75 0.20
N LEU A 192 -24.79 -15.41 0.02
CA LEU A 192 -23.48 -14.83 0.35
C LEU A 192 -23.18 -13.60 -0.51
N ALA A 193 -23.43 -13.67 -1.82
CA ALA A 193 -23.24 -12.55 -2.73
C ALA A 193 -24.17 -11.36 -2.39
N GLN A 194 -25.44 -11.62 -2.05
CA GLN A 194 -26.38 -10.57 -1.64
C GLN A 194 -25.94 -9.87 -0.36
N ARG A 195 -25.51 -10.62 0.65
CA ARG A 195 -24.97 -10.05 1.90
C ARG A 195 -23.72 -9.23 1.64
N ALA A 196 -22.78 -9.79 0.88
CA ALA A 196 -21.52 -9.13 0.51
C ALA A 196 -21.75 -7.84 -0.29
N ARG A 197 -22.80 -7.79 -1.11
CA ARG A 197 -23.24 -6.59 -1.84
C ARG A 197 -23.82 -5.55 -0.87
N TYR A 198 -24.75 -5.95 -0.02
CA TYR A 198 -25.39 -5.06 0.95
C TYR A 198 -24.35 -4.37 1.87
N ASP A 199 -23.40 -5.13 2.40
CA ASP A 199 -22.33 -4.58 3.25
C ASP A 199 -21.47 -3.56 2.50
N ARG A 200 -21.16 -3.80 1.22
CA ARG A 200 -20.41 -2.88 0.37
C ARG A 200 -21.20 -1.63 0.00
N GLU A 201 -22.50 -1.75 -0.29
CA GLU A 201 -23.38 -0.61 -0.55
C GLU A 201 -23.46 0.31 0.68
N ARG A 202 -23.54 -0.26 1.90
CA ARG A 202 -23.48 0.53 3.13
C ARG A 202 -22.14 1.25 3.31
N ALA A 203 -21.04 0.56 3.03
CA ALA A 203 -19.70 1.16 3.11
C ALA A 203 -19.54 2.29 2.08
N LEU A 204 -20.04 2.11 0.87
CA LEU A 204 -20.04 3.13 -0.19
C LEU A 204 -20.81 4.37 0.26
N LEU A 205 -22.04 4.20 0.76
CA LEU A 205 -22.84 5.32 1.26
C LEU A 205 -22.14 6.07 2.40
N SER A 206 -21.51 5.35 3.33
CA SER A 206 -20.72 5.98 4.39
C SER A 206 -19.57 6.82 3.82
N LYS A 207 -18.91 6.36 2.76
CA LYS A 207 -17.81 7.08 2.11
C LYS A 207 -18.29 8.28 1.29
N ASP A 208 -19.44 8.19 0.65
CA ASP A 208 -20.06 9.33 -0.03
C ASP A 208 -20.38 10.45 0.97
N THR A 209 -20.98 10.11 2.12
CA THR A 209 -21.26 11.13 3.16
C THR A 209 -19.99 11.75 3.75
N GLU A 210 -18.89 11.00 3.81
CA GLU A 210 -17.59 11.51 4.26
C GLU A 210 -17.00 12.47 3.22
N LEU A 211 -17.11 12.12 1.93
CA LEU A 211 -16.68 12.96 0.82
C LEU A 211 -17.42 14.31 0.82
N ASP A 212 -18.75 14.30 0.96
CA ASP A 212 -19.55 15.53 1.01
C ASP A 212 -19.09 16.45 2.16
N ARG A 213 -18.83 15.88 3.35
CA ARG A 213 -18.31 16.64 4.50
C ARG A 213 -16.94 17.24 4.22
N LEU A 214 -16.04 16.47 3.62
CA LEU A 214 -14.71 16.97 3.27
C LEU A 214 -14.80 18.08 2.23
N GLN A 215 -15.69 17.95 1.25
CA GLN A 215 -15.90 18.96 0.22
C GLN A 215 -16.42 20.27 0.81
N THR A 216 -17.43 20.22 1.69
CA THR A 216 -17.90 21.43 2.39
C THR A 216 -16.80 22.08 3.25
N THR A 217 -15.92 21.28 3.86
CA THR A 217 -14.79 21.79 4.64
C THR A 217 -13.75 22.48 3.75
N ILE A 218 -13.45 21.91 2.59
CA ILE A 218 -12.55 22.52 1.59
C ILE A 218 -13.11 23.86 1.13
N GLU A 219 -14.40 23.90 0.76
CA GLU A 219 -15.05 25.14 0.33
C GLU A 219 -15.03 26.22 1.41
N ALA A 220 -15.24 25.85 2.68
CA ALA A 220 -15.15 26.78 3.81
C ALA A 220 -13.71 27.32 4.02
N HIS A 221 -12.70 26.47 3.85
CA HIS A 221 -11.31 26.89 3.89
C HIS A 221 -10.96 27.82 2.72
N ASP A 222 -11.44 27.54 1.51
CA ASP A 222 -11.23 28.40 0.34
C ASP A 222 -11.83 29.79 0.55
N GLN A 223 -13.05 29.88 1.09
CA GLN A 223 -13.67 31.16 1.47
C GLN A 223 -12.84 31.92 2.51
N SER A 224 -12.30 31.21 3.51
CA SER A 224 -11.43 31.80 4.54
C SER A 224 -10.12 32.33 3.95
N ILE A 225 -9.52 31.58 3.01
CA ILE A 225 -8.31 32.00 2.29
C ILE A 225 -8.59 33.28 1.49
N GLU A 226 -9.68 33.34 0.74
CA GLU A 226 -10.06 34.54 -0.03
C GLU A 226 -10.32 35.74 0.87
N PHE A 227 -10.95 35.53 2.03
CA PHE A 227 -11.13 36.57 3.03
C PHE A 227 -9.79 37.12 3.54
N PHE A 228 -8.85 36.24 3.92
CA PHE A 228 -7.53 36.69 4.39
C PHE A 228 -6.71 37.38 3.30
N LYS A 229 -6.82 36.95 2.03
CA LYS A 229 -6.18 37.66 0.91
C LYS A 229 -6.65 39.11 0.82
N LYS A 230 -7.96 39.35 0.87
CA LYS A 230 -8.52 40.71 0.84
C LYS A 230 -8.08 41.55 2.04
N GLN A 231 -7.96 40.95 3.23
CA GLN A 231 -7.43 41.65 4.40
C GLN A 231 -5.97 42.07 4.21
N ILE A 232 -5.14 41.17 3.65
CA ILE A 232 -3.74 41.47 3.34
C ILE A 232 -3.64 42.62 2.35
N GLU A 233 -4.43 42.61 1.28
CA GLU A 233 -4.48 43.70 0.29
C GLU A 233 -4.86 45.03 0.94
N GLY A 234 -5.92 45.07 1.76
CA GLY A 234 -6.31 46.29 2.46
C GLY A 234 -5.26 46.82 3.43
N LEU A 235 -4.54 45.93 4.14
CA LEU A 235 -3.44 46.33 5.01
C LEU A 235 -2.24 46.86 4.22
N GLN A 236 -1.95 46.31 3.04
CA GLN A 236 -0.90 46.80 2.15
C GLN A 236 -1.20 48.22 1.65
N GLU A 237 -2.44 48.50 1.26
CA GLU A 237 -2.88 49.85 0.86
C GLU A 237 -2.75 50.86 2.00
N GLN A 238 -3.17 50.50 3.21
CA GLN A 238 -3.03 51.35 4.39
C GLN A 238 -1.56 51.64 4.71
N LEU A 239 -0.70 50.63 4.62
CA LEU A 239 0.74 50.79 4.84
C LEU A 239 1.33 51.75 3.81
N HIS A 240 0.99 51.58 2.53
CA HIS A 240 1.44 52.46 1.46
C HIS A 240 1.03 53.92 1.70
N LYS A 241 -0.23 54.16 2.06
CA LYS A 241 -0.72 55.50 2.39
C LYS A 241 0.03 56.14 3.56
N ARG A 242 0.34 55.36 4.60
CA ARG A 242 1.11 55.84 5.76
C ARG A 242 2.56 56.18 5.39
N GLU A 243 3.15 55.44 4.46
CA GLU A 243 4.48 55.76 3.93
C GLU A 243 4.48 57.09 3.17
N GLU A 244 3.47 57.35 2.33
CA GLU A 244 3.31 58.63 1.63
C GLU A 244 3.10 59.81 2.60
N GLU A 245 2.23 59.65 3.61
CA GLU A 245 2.00 60.67 4.64
C GLU A 245 3.27 60.97 5.45
N LYS A 246 4.07 59.93 5.75
CA LYS A 246 5.37 60.09 6.41
C LYS A 246 6.34 60.85 5.52
N GLU A 247 6.45 60.50 4.24
CA GLU A 247 7.35 61.18 3.30
C GLU A 247 6.98 62.66 3.16
N ALA A 248 5.68 62.97 3.09
CA ALA A 248 5.19 64.36 3.08
C ALA A 248 5.57 65.11 4.37
N SER A 249 5.42 64.47 5.53
CA SER A 249 5.81 65.05 6.82
C SER A 249 7.33 65.27 6.91
N GLU A 250 8.12 64.37 6.34
CA GLU A 250 9.59 64.47 6.28
C GLU A 250 10.03 65.65 5.39
N LYS A 251 9.40 65.82 4.23
CA LYS A 251 9.62 66.99 3.34
C LYS A 251 9.24 68.30 4.04
N GLN A 252 8.11 68.32 4.75
CA GLN A 252 7.68 69.50 5.50
C GLN A 252 8.67 69.83 6.63
N LYS A 253 9.13 68.81 7.36
CA LYS A 253 10.17 68.96 8.39
C LYS A 253 11.44 69.58 7.81
N GLN A 254 11.95 69.06 6.69
CA GLN A 254 13.14 69.59 6.02
C GLN A 254 12.96 71.06 5.62
N SER A 255 11.81 71.42 5.06
CA SER A 255 11.51 72.81 4.69
C SER A 255 11.50 73.75 5.91
N VAL A 256 10.97 73.30 7.05
CA VAL A 256 11.00 74.08 8.30
C VAL A 256 12.42 74.20 8.85
N GLU A 257 13.22 73.12 8.78
CA GLU A 257 14.64 73.15 9.17
C GLU A 257 15.42 74.20 8.34
N GLU A 258 15.23 74.24 7.02
CA GLU A 258 15.82 75.26 6.13
C GLU A 258 15.38 76.70 6.48
N GLN A 259 14.10 76.90 6.81
CA GLN A 259 13.59 78.20 7.25
C GLN A 259 14.21 78.64 8.58
N ILE A 260 14.35 77.71 9.53
CA ILE A 260 15.00 77.99 10.83
C ILE A 260 16.47 78.39 10.61
N GLU A 261 17.20 77.66 9.75
CA GLU A 261 18.59 78.01 9.42
C GLU A 261 18.70 79.40 8.80
N THR A 262 17.78 79.75 7.90
CA THR A 262 17.70 81.08 7.28
C THR A 262 17.47 82.16 8.34
N LEU A 263 16.45 82.01 9.20
CA LEU A 263 16.16 82.96 10.27
C LEU A 263 17.31 83.08 11.27
N ALA A 264 17.97 81.96 11.62
CA ALA A 264 19.12 81.97 12.51
C ALA A 264 20.30 82.74 11.90
N TRP A 265 20.51 82.63 10.58
CA TRP A 265 21.48 83.43 9.85
C TRP A 265 21.13 84.92 9.86
N GLU A 266 19.87 85.28 9.60
CA GLU A 266 19.38 86.66 9.62
C GLU A 266 19.54 87.31 11.00
N ILE A 267 19.13 86.60 12.07
CA ILE A 267 19.31 87.06 13.46
C ILE A 267 20.79 87.29 13.76
N ARG A 268 21.67 86.37 13.34
CA ARG A 268 23.12 86.53 13.53
C ARG A 268 23.64 87.77 12.81
N ALA A 269 23.20 88.03 11.58
CA ALA A 269 23.57 89.22 10.81
C ALA A 269 23.07 90.52 11.44
N LEU A 270 21.84 90.54 11.97
CA LEU A 270 21.26 91.68 12.68
C LEU A 270 21.99 91.95 14.00
N ASN A 271 22.34 90.91 14.75
CA ASN A 271 23.11 91.03 15.98
C ASN A 271 24.47 91.71 15.76
N TRP A 272 25.12 91.47 14.61
CA TRP A 272 26.37 92.18 14.25
C TRP A 272 26.17 93.69 14.10
N ARG A 273 25.01 94.15 13.64
CA ARG A 273 24.69 95.58 13.49
C ARG A 273 24.26 96.24 14.79
N SER A 274 23.69 95.48 15.73
CA SER A 274 23.24 95.98 17.03
C SER A 274 24.32 95.96 18.12
N LEU A 275 25.54 95.54 17.80
CA LEU A 275 26.68 95.65 18.71
C LEU A 275 26.98 97.14 18.99
N ASP A 276 27.06 97.47 20.28
CA ASP A 276 27.33 98.83 20.74
C ASP A 276 28.71 99.33 20.23
N LYS A 277 28.81 100.62 19.87
CA LYS A 277 30.02 101.20 19.26
C LYS A 277 31.26 101.03 20.16
N ALA A 278 31.07 100.98 21.48
CA ALA A 278 32.12 100.74 22.47
C ALA A 278 32.69 99.31 22.45
N VAL A 279 31.90 98.31 22.01
CA VAL A 279 32.34 96.92 21.87
C VAL A 279 33.06 96.71 20.54
N LEU A 280 32.60 97.36 19.46
CA LEU A 280 33.24 97.36 18.15
C LEU A 280 34.66 97.95 18.17
N SER A 281 34.91 98.98 18.99
CA SER A 281 36.25 99.57 19.18
C SER A 281 37.24 98.66 19.91
N ASN A 282 36.77 97.71 20.72
CA ASN A 282 37.64 96.76 21.44
C ASN A 282 37.97 95.51 20.63
N VAL A 283 37.15 95.16 19.65
CA VAL A 283 37.39 94.01 18.74
C VAL A 283 38.30 94.40 17.57
N ALA A 284 38.29 95.66 17.12
CA ALA A 284 39.14 96.14 16.03
C ALA A 284 40.61 96.45 16.43
N ASN A 285 40.93 96.42 17.73
CA ASN A 285 42.26 96.73 18.29
C ASN A 285 43.03 95.49 18.78
N LYS A 286 42.62 94.29 18.35
CA LYS A 286 43.37 93.02 18.47
C LYS A 286 43.46 92.37 17.11
#